data_AF-A0A955ZQL8-F1
#
_entry.id   AF-A0A955ZQL8-F1
#
_cell.length_a   1.000
_cell.length_b   1.000
_cell.length_c   1.000
_cell.angle_alpha   90.00
_cell.angle_beta   90.00
_cell.angle_gamma   90.00
#
_symmetry.space_group_name_H-M   'P 1'
#
loop_
_entity.id
_entity.type
_entity.pdbx_description
1 polymer ?
#
loop_
_entity_poly.entity_id
_entity_poly.type
_entity_poly.pdbx_seq_one_letter_code
_entity_poly.pdbx_strand_id
1 'polypeptide(L)' 'MNKPTPSYQRHRFPPEIISHAVWLYHRFSLSFREVEELLAKRGITVTYESVRQWYQKFGPDYAKKLT' A
#
# COMPACT_ATOMS: atom_id res chain seq x y z
N MET A 1 15.13 4.15 19.84
CA MET A 1 13.68 3.89 19.65
C MET A 1 13.52 2.95 18.47
N ASN A 2 13.37 1.65 18.72
CA ASN A 2 13.16 0.66 17.66
C ASN A 2 11.75 0.85 17.09
N LYS A 3 11.67 1.47 15.90
CA LYS A 3 10.41 1.49 15.15
C LYS A 3 10.06 0.04 14.82
N PRO A 4 8.86 -0.45 15.20
CA PRO A 4 8.45 -1.78 14.78
C PRO A 4 8.41 -1.79 13.26
N THR A 5 9.23 -2.64 12.64
CA THR A 5 9.15 -2.93 11.21
C THR A 5 7.69 -3.29 10.94
N PRO A 6 7.03 -2.65 9.97
CA PRO A 6 5.59 -2.82 9.81
C PRO A 6 5.33 -4.28 9.41
N SER A 7 4.77 -5.03 10.37
CA SER A 7 4.52 -6.45 10.18
C SER A 7 3.35 -6.62 9.21
N TYR A 8 3.62 -7.35 8.12
CA TYR A 8 2.63 -7.76 7.13
C TYR A 8 1.82 -8.98 7.59
N GLN A 9 2.05 -9.50 8.80
CA GLN A 9 1.29 -10.61 9.36
C GLN A 9 -0.20 -10.24 9.47
N ARG A 10 -1.06 -11.20 9.10
CA ARG A 10 -2.54 -11.13 9.12
C ARG A 10 -3.20 -10.28 8.04
N HIS A 11 -2.48 -9.79 7.05
CA HIS A 11 -3.13 -9.22 5.88
C HIS A 11 -3.61 -10.32 4.92
N ARG A 12 -4.82 -10.17 4.38
CA ARG A 12 -5.40 -11.05 3.36
C ARG A 12 -4.58 -11.06 2.07
N PHE A 13 -3.81 -10.00 1.84
CA PHE A 13 -3.01 -9.80 0.65
C PHE A 13 -1.51 -9.98 0.96
N PRO A 14 -0.74 -10.56 0.02
CA PRO A 14 0.70 -10.68 0.20
C PRO A 14 1.36 -9.30 0.31
N PRO A 15 2.49 -9.20 1.04
CA PRO A 15 3.21 -7.95 1.24
C PRO A 15 3.58 -7.25 -0.07
N GLU A 16 3.88 -8.02 -1.13
CA GLU A 16 4.21 -7.48 -2.45
C GLU A 16 3.09 -6.64 -3.05
N ILE A 17 1.82 -7.04 -2.87
CA ILE A 17 0.65 -6.30 -3.37
C ILE A 17 0.46 -5.00 -2.59
N ILE A 18 0.62 -5.08 -1.27
CA ILE A 18 0.50 -3.94 -0.36
C ILE A 18 1.60 -2.90 -0.68
N SER A 19 2.84 -3.38 -0.80
CA SER A 19 3.99 -2.60 -1.23
C SER A 19 3.79 -1.96 -2.60
N HIS A 20 3.24 -2.70 -3.57
CA HIS A 20 2.97 -2.18 -4.90
C HIS A 20 1.89 -1.07 -4.88
N ALA A 21 0.82 -1.25 -4.10
CA ALA A 21 -0.24 -0.25 -3.94
C ALA A 21 0.29 1.07 -3.36
N VAL A 22 1.10 0.98 -2.29
CA VAL A 22 1.71 2.15 -1.63
C VAL A 22 2.74 2.82 -2.54
N TRP A 23 3.51 2.03 -3.31
CA TRP A 23 4.45 2.54 -4.29
C TRP A 23 3.75 3.28 -5.46
N LEU A 24 2.67 2.73 -6.00
CA LEU A 24 1.89 3.37 -7.06
C LEU A 24 1.36 4.75 -6.63
N TYR A 25 0.84 4.83 -5.39
CA TYR A 25 0.41 6.09 -4.79
C TYR A 25 1.57 7.10 -4.70
N HIS A 26 2.70 6.70 -4.11
CA HIS A 26 3.84 7.61 -3.90
C HIS A 26 4.54 8.04 -5.20
N ARG A 27 4.64 7.14 -6.19
CA ARG A 27 5.43 7.38 -7.41
C ARG A 27 4.66 8.18 -8.45
N PHE A 28 3.37 7.94 -8.58
CA PHE A 28 2.52 8.52 -9.62
C PHE A 28 1.47 9.51 -9.08
N SER A 29 1.48 9.78 -7.77
CA SER A 29 0.50 10.66 -7.10
C SER A 29 -0.95 10.26 -7.36
N LEU A 30 -1.21 8.96 -7.55
CA LEU A 30 -2.54 8.43 -7.85
C LEU A 30 -3.47 8.54 -6.64
N SER A 31 -4.77 8.72 -6.90
CA SER A 31 -5.78 8.58 -5.86
C SER A 31 -5.91 7.12 -5.42
N PHE A 32 -6.39 6.86 -4.19
CA PHE A 32 -6.60 5.49 -3.72
C PHE A 32 -7.60 4.71 -4.58
N ARG A 33 -8.54 5.41 -5.24
CA ARG A 33 -9.52 4.81 -6.15
C ARG A 33 -8.87 4.36 -7.46
N GLU A 34 -7.95 5.16 -8.00
CA GLU A 34 -7.16 4.73 -9.16
C GLU A 34 -6.26 3.53 -8.84
N VAL A 35 -5.68 3.49 -7.64
CA VAL A 35 -4.89 2.32 -7.18
C VAL A 35 -5.77 1.08 -7.06
N GLU A 36 -6.99 1.22 -6.51
CA GLU A 36 -8.00 0.15 -6.48
C GLU A 36 -8.32 -0.36 -7.89
N GLU A 37 -8.61 0.54 -8.84
CA GLU A 37 -8.92 0.16 -10.23
C GLU A 37 -7.74 -0.51 -10.94
N LEU A 38 -6.50 -0.06 -10.71
CA LEU A 38 -5.31 -0.68 -11.27
C LEU A 38 -5.06 -2.08 -10.73
N LEU A 39 -5.29 -2.29 -9.44
CA LEU A 39 -5.22 -3.61 -8.82
C LEU A 39 -6.34 -4.52 -9.34
N ALA A 40 -7.55 -3.98 -9.50
CA ALA A 40 -8.69 -4.70 -10.08
C ALA A 40 -8.40 -5.16 -11.53
N LYS A 41 -7.75 -4.31 -12.35
CA LYS A 41 -7.30 -4.67 -13.71
C LYS A 41 -6.29 -5.83 -13.73
N ARG A 42 -5.58 -6.06 -12.63
CA ARG A 42 -4.67 -7.20 -12.44
C ARG A 42 -5.35 -8.43 -11.82
N GLY A 43 -6.68 -8.41 -11.66
CA GLY A 43 -7.45 -9.48 -11.02
C GLY A 43 -7.40 -9.44 -9.49
N ILE A 44 -6.93 -8.34 -8.89
CA ILE A 44 -6.81 -8.18 -7.45
C ILE A 44 -7.92 -7.26 -6.96
N THR A 45 -8.99 -7.83 -6.43
CA THR A 45 -10.11 -7.05 -5.86
C THR A 45 -9.76 -6.56 -4.47
N VAL A 46 -9.38 -5.29 -4.36
CA VAL A 46 -9.20 -4.57 -3.10
C VAL A 46 -10.28 -3.50 -2.97
N THR A 47 -10.53 -3.02 -1.75
CA THR A 47 -11.39 -1.85 -1.54
C THR A 47 -10.55 -0.60 -1.33
N TYR A 48 -11.10 0.56 -1.69
CA TYR A 48 -10.55 1.89 -1.39
C TYR A 48 -10.09 1.99 0.07
N GLU A 49 -10.90 1.50 1.01
CA GLU A 49 -10.58 1.52 2.44
C GLU A 49 -9.36 0.67 2.78
N SER A 50 -9.20 -0.49 2.12
CA SER A 50 -8.02 -1.35 2.29
C SER A 50 -6.74 -0.63 1.82
N VAL A 51 -6.81 0.02 0.66
CA VAL A 51 -5.68 0.81 0.11
C VAL A 51 -5.34 1.98 1.03
N ARG A 52 -6.35 2.68 1.55
CA ARG A 52 -6.17 3.78 2.52
C ARG A 52 -5.52 3.29 3.82
N GLN A 53 -5.95 2.16 4.36
CA GLN A 53 -5.36 1.56 5.56
C GLN A 53 -3.90 1.17 5.35
N TRP A 54 -3.56 0.63 4.18
CA TRP A 54 -2.17 0.32 3.83
C TRP A 54 -1.32 1.59 3.74
N TYR A 55 -1.82 2.64 3.09
CA TYR A 55 -1.11 3.91 3.05
C TYR A 55 -0.86 4.49 4.44
N GLN A 56 -1.86 4.49 5.33
CA GLN A 56 -1.69 4.99 6.69
C GLN A 56 -0.66 4.19 7.50
N LYS A 57 -0.61 2.87 7.29
CA LYS A 57 0.27 1.95 8.03
C LYS A 57 1.69 1.92 7.49
N PHE A 58 1.87 1.92 6.16
CA PHE A 58 3.16 1.69 5.50
C PHE A 58 3.73 2.95 4.82
N GLY A 59 2.91 3.95 4.52
CA GLY A 59 3.32 5.21 3.90
C GLY A 59 4.47 5.92 4.64
N PRO A 60 4.44 6.04 5.99
CA PRO A 60 5.53 6.67 6.74
C PRO A 60 6.87 5.91 6.68
N ASP A 61 6.86 4.61 6.42
CA ASP A 61 8.06 3.79 6.23
C ASP A 61 8.56 3.88 4.78
N TYR A 62 7.63 3.91 3.81
CA TYR A 62 7.95 4.12 2.40
C TYR A 62 8.57 5.49 2.14
N ALA A 63 8.01 6.56 2.72
CA ALA A 63 8.55 7.90 2.61
C ALA A 63 9.97 8.00 3.20
N LYS A 64 10.27 7.28 4.29
CA LYS A 64 11.61 7.23 4.89
C LYS A 64 12.62 6.41 4.10
N LYS A 65 12.17 5.49 3.24
CA LYS A 65 13.06 4.71 2.35
C LYS A 65 13.40 5.44 1.05
N LEU A 66 12.63 6.48 0.70
CA LEU A 66 12.83 7.28 -0.51
C LEU A 66 13.75 8.49 -0.29
N THR A 67 14.02 8.86 0.96
CA THR A 67 14.97 9.91 1.39
C THR A 67 16.21 9.27 1.99
#